data_AF-A0A7X3QMC7-F1
#
_entry.id   AF-A0A7X3QMC7-F1
#
_cell.length_a   1.000
_cell.length_b   1.000
_cell.length_c   1.000
_cell.angle_alpha   90.00
_cell.angle_beta   90.00
_cell.angle_gamma   90.00
#
_symmetry.space_group_name_H-M   'P 1'
#
loop_
_entity.id
_entity.type
_entity.pdbx_description
1 polymer ?
#
loop_
_entity_poly.entity_id
_entity_poly.type
_entity_poly.pdbx_seq_one_letter_code
_entity_poly.pdbx_strand_id
1 'polypeptide(L)'
;MKSTRRFCLTEDGLDWLSYYDELTLDDLYRRYPVSSHWQRILLERLDAVGTIYRVASSVAYCASPIQLRWYRALPLDAGITLHDGRTIGVIRQGATSDRTSFAKRVWRQEKTEVFVPSLLLFIVPDHMRFQQTRDLLTRLSQPAVVALEKEAVLSSADYKAWHHPRLSDPRNMDSLISTLEGLGRLPVEPPLSRPSLPKSLDANDTGFDAPDYLLPSVLKPAEKRVLDVLADWPCITSKDLTGLLGVSSARTAELTGSLISANLVTRVKMNGRNRLSLTDWGLSVLARRDRTSVGMARKRWSLFPRDPKAPFMWQNISGKRSRQLARNMEHTEAVHWFNAYLAKQARSLNYRIVQFDPPHRATRYFHHEGKLRSVHPDAFGILQKEKSRFMFFLEWENRAVRPVTMAARLAPYLRYYSSPWRPRDEHRGLPIVLIVFNDATVESRFLGVARDLMDQTRVDVPLWVSNSESVEREGPMGEVWRSPDTLEPTTIFGRQVHE
;
A
#
# COMPACT_ATOMS: atom_id res chain seq x y z
N MET A 1 -4.40 10.11 -12.18
CA MET A 1 -5.70 9.45 -11.94
C MET A 1 -6.78 10.38 -12.47
N LYS A 2 -7.54 9.98 -13.49
CA LYS A 2 -8.78 10.69 -13.84
C LYS A 2 -9.66 10.68 -12.58
N SER A 3 -10.32 11.79 -12.25
CA SER A 3 -11.27 11.79 -11.13
C SER A 3 -12.26 10.66 -11.38
N THR A 4 -12.46 9.80 -10.39
CA THR A 4 -13.54 8.82 -10.41
C THR A 4 -14.82 9.65 -10.45
N ARG A 5 -15.42 9.84 -11.63
CA ARG A 5 -16.78 10.35 -11.75
C ARG A 5 -17.63 9.41 -10.90
N ARG A 6 -18.31 9.98 -9.90
CA ARG A 6 -19.21 9.22 -9.04
C ARG A 6 -20.51 9.09 -9.81
N PHE A 7 -21.00 7.86 -9.92
CA PHE A 7 -22.26 7.57 -10.57
C PHE A 7 -23.29 7.35 -9.46
N CYS A 8 -24.35 8.14 -9.48
CA CYS A 8 -25.55 7.92 -8.68
C CYS A 8 -26.65 7.44 -9.62
N LEU A 9 -27.55 6.58 -9.14
CA LEU A 9 -28.80 6.33 -9.89
C LEU A 9 -29.58 7.65 -9.92
N THR A 10 -30.02 8.02 -11.12
CA THR A 10 -30.99 9.11 -11.31
C THR A 10 -32.37 8.63 -10.85
N GLU A 11 -33.33 9.54 -10.75
CA GLU A 11 -34.75 9.20 -10.54
C GLU A 11 -35.22 8.20 -11.61
N ASP A 12 -34.97 8.48 -12.90
CA ASP A 12 -35.24 7.54 -14.00
C ASP A 12 -34.57 6.18 -13.83
N GLY A 13 -33.35 6.15 -13.28
CA GLY A 13 -32.61 4.91 -13.03
C GLY A 13 -33.20 4.10 -11.88
N LEU A 14 -33.78 4.77 -10.88
CA LEU A 14 -34.51 4.13 -9.78
C LEU A 14 -35.86 3.62 -10.27
N ASP A 15 -36.58 4.38 -11.09
CA ASP A 15 -37.84 3.96 -11.69
C ASP A 15 -37.64 2.76 -12.62
N TRP A 16 -36.57 2.76 -13.41
CA TRP A 16 -36.22 1.62 -14.26
C TRP A 16 -35.91 0.37 -13.43
N LEU A 17 -35.21 0.52 -12.30
CA LEU A 17 -34.93 -0.58 -11.37
C LEU A 17 -36.21 -1.10 -10.70
N SER A 18 -37.08 -0.18 -10.29
CA SER A 18 -38.40 -0.45 -9.70
C SER A 18 -39.26 -1.28 -10.67
N TYR A 19 -39.28 -0.88 -11.94
CA TYR A 19 -39.95 -1.60 -13.01
C TYR A 19 -39.36 -2.99 -13.22
N TYR A 20 -38.03 -3.10 -13.31
CA TYR A 20 -37.35 -4.37 -13.59
C TYR A 20 -37.49 -5.41 -12.46
N ASP A 21 -37.44 -4.97 -11.21
CA ASP A 21 -37.55 -5.86 -10.05
C ASP A 21 -39.00 -6.14 -9.62
N GLU A 22 -39.98 -5.53 -10.29
CA GLU A 22 -41.40 -5.58 -9.95
C GLU A 22 -41.66 -5.16 -8.49
N LEU A 23 -41.00 -4.09 -8.05
CA LEU A 23 -41.11 -3.55 -6.70
C LEU A 23 -41.57 -2.11 -6.75
N THR A 24 -42.27 -1.65 -5.72
CA THR A 24 -42.44 -0.21 -5.51
C THR A 24 -41.10 0.42 -5.14
N LEU A 25 -40.90 1.72 -5.37
CA LEU A 25 -39.69 2.41 -4.89
C LEU A 25 -39.48 2.22 -3.37
N ASP A 26 -40.56 2.22 -2.58
CA ASP A 26 -40.47 2.01 -1.12
C ASP A 26 -40.02 0.58 -0.77
N ASP A 27 -40.55 -0.43 -1.46
CA ASP A 27 -40.09 -1.82 -1.31
C ASP A 27 -38.67 -2.01 -1.84
N LEU A 28 -38.29 -1.30 -2.89
CA LEU A 28 -36.94 -1.29 -3.44
C LEU A 28 -35.95 -0.71 -2.42
N TYR A 29 -36.28 0.41 -1.77
CA TYR A 29 -35.48 0.98 -0.68
C TYR A 29 -35.42 0.10 0.57
N ARG A 30 -36.45 -0.72 0.82
CA ARG A 30 -36.48 -1.69 1.93
C ARG A 30 -35.71 -2.97 1.62
N ARG A 31 -35.79 -3.46 0.37
CA ARG A 31 -35.20 -4.72 -0.10
C ARG A 31 -33.72 -4.57 -0.41
N TYR A 32 -33.29 -3.44 -0.97
CA TYR A 32 -31.88 -3.14 -1.16
C TYR A 32 -31.33 -2.46 0.08
N PRO A 33 -30.24 -2.97 0.67
CA PRO A 33 -29.77 -2.49 1.96
C PRO A 33 -29.26 -1.06 1.78
N VAL A 34 -30.05 -0.06 2.19
CA VAL A 34 -29.57 1.31 2.40
C VAL A 34 -29.68 1.65 3.88
N SER A 35 -29.34 0.69 4.77
CA SER A 35 -29.27 0.99 6.20
C SER A 35 -28.31 2.16 6.43
N SER A 36 -28.57 3.04 7.40
CA SER A 36 -27.71 4.21 7.66
C SER A 36 -26.30 3.74 8.00
N HIS A 37 -26.22 2.60 8.70
CA HIS A 37 -24.99 1.87 8.95
C HIS A 37 -24.32 1.36 7.66
N TRP A 38 -25.09 0.83 6.71
CA TRP A 38 -24.57 0.33 5.45
C TRP A 38 -24.08 1.43 4.52
N GLN A 39 -24.89 2.47 4.35
CA GLN A 39 -24.53 3.69 3.65
C GLN A 39 -23.25 4.27 4.23
N ARG A 40 -23.15 4.35 5.57
CA ARG A 40 -21.93 4.71 6.28
C ARG A 40 -20.75 3.82 5.89
N ILE A 41 -20.90 2.49 5.93
CA ILE A 41 -19.81 1.56 5.58
C ILE A 41 -19.34 1.76 4.13
N LEU A 42 -20.27 1.91 3.19
CA LEU A 42 -19.95 2.10 1.78
C LEU A 42 -19.26 3.45 1.55
N LEU A 43 -19.74 4.52 2.18
CA LEU A 43 -19.14 5.85 2.07
C LEU A 43 -17.77 5.93 2.76
N GLU A 44 -17.59 5.26 3.91
CA GLU A 44 -16.29 5.11 4.57
C GLU A 44 -15.28 4.38 3.67
N ARG A 45 -15.76 3.58 2.72
CA ARG A 45 -14.97 2.72 1.82
C ARG A 45 -15.13 3.11 0.35
N LEU A 46 -15.49 4.35 0.05
CA LEU A 46 -15.93 4.76 -1.28
C LEU A 46 -14.92 4.41 -2.40
N ASP A 47 -13.61 4.49 -2.13
CA ASP A 47 -12.58 4.12 -3.12
C ASP A 47 -12.60 2.61 -3.41
N ALA A 48 -12.73 1.77 -2.37
CA ALA A 48 -12.89 0.33 -2.52
C ALA A 48 -14.21 -0.01 -3.23
N VAL A 49 -15.28 0.72 -2.93
CA VAL A 49 -16.58 0.58 -3.60
C VAL A 49 -16.45 0.85 -5.09
N GLY A 50 -15.78 1.95 -5.47
CA GLY A 50 -15.53 2.28 -6.88
C GLY A 50 -14.73 1.20 -7.61
N THR A 51 -13.68 0.66 -6.98
CA THR A 51 -12.88 -0.44 -7.53
C THR A 51 -13.72 -1.71 -7.75
N ILE A 52 -14.49 -2.13 -6.74
CA ILE A 52 -15.30 -3.35 -6.82
C ILE A 52 -16.46 -3.18 -7.81
N TYR A 53 -17.05 -1.99 -7.90
CA TYR A 53 -18.08 -1.69 -8.90
C TYR A 53 -17.52 -1.84 -10.33
N ARG A 54 -16.30 -1.35 -10.59
CA ARG A 54 -15.64 -1.55 -11.90
C ARG A 54 -15.44 -3.03 -12.22
N VAL A 55 -14.95 -3.82 -11.25
CA VAL A 55 -14.81 -5.27 -11.41
C VAL A 55 -16.17 -5.92 -11.69
N ALA A 56 -17.22 -5.55 -10.95
CA ALA A 56 -18.57 -6.06 -11.16
C ALA A 56 -19.12 -5.68 -12.55
N SER A 57 -18.87 -4.47 -13.05
CA SER A 57 -19.23 -4.09 -14.41
C SER A 57 -18.54 -4.97 -15.46
N SER A 58 -17.27 -5.29 -15.27
CA SER A 58 -16.53 -6.18 -16.18
C SER A 58 -17.05 -7.61 -16.14
N VAL A 59 -17.49 -8.10 -14.97
CA VAL A 59 -18.18 -9.40 -14.84
C VAL A 59 -19.53 -9.36 -15.54
N ALA A 60 -20.35 -8.32 -15.31
CA ALA A 60 -21.67 -8.17 -15.93
C ALA A 60 -21.61 -8.12 -17.46
N TYR A 61 -20.56 -7.53 -18.03
CA TYR A 61 -20.33 -7.53 -19.48
C TYR A 61 -20.18 -8.95 -20.05
N CYS A 62 -19.57 -9.87 -19.29
CA CYS A 62 -19.34 -11.24 -19.73
C CYS A 62 -20.52 -12.19 -19.38
N ALA A 63 -21.23 -11.92 -18.28
CA ALA A 63 -22.31 -12.77 -17.78
C ALA A 63 -23.40 -11.93 -17.12
N SER A 64 -24.39 -11.50 -17.89
CA SER A 64 -25.55 -10.72 -17.42
C SER A 64 -26.83 -11.59 -17.35
N PRO A 65 -27.75 -11.37 -16.40
CA PRO A 65 -27.64 -10.46 -15.26
C PRO A 65 -26.70 -11.00 -14.16
N ILE A 66 -26.25 -10.09 -13.29
CA ILE A 66 -25.52 -10.43 -12.06
C ILE A 66 -26.26 -9.92 -10.82
N GLN A 67 -26.08 -10.61 -9.70
CA GLN A 67 -26.47 -10.11 -8.38
C GLN A 67 -25.21 -9.72 -7.59
N LEU A 68 -25.05 -8.43 -7.29
CA LEU A 68 -23.96 -7.92 -6.45
C LEU A 68 -24.42 -7.79 -4.99
N ARG A 69 -23.68 -8.41 -4.07
CA ARG A 69 -23.86 -8.30 -2.62
C ARG A 69 -22.60 -7.73 -1.98
N TRP A 70 -22.73 -6.71 -1.15
CA TRP A 70 -21.63 -6.23 -0.31
C TRP A 70 -21.61 -6.96 1.03
N TYR A 71 -20.48 -6.89 1.76
CA TYR A 71 -20.35 -7.48 3.09
C TYR A 71 -19.78 -6.51 4.12
N ARG A 72 -20.39 -6.47 5.31
CA ARG A 72 -20.00 -5.57 6.43
C ARG A 72 -18.80 -6.09 7.18
N ALA A 73 -18.91 -7.33 7.64
CA ALA A 73 -18.08 -7.92 8.69
C ALA A 73 -17.41 -9.22 8.24
N LEU A 74 -17.89 -9.83 7.16
CA LEU A 74 -17.31 -11.07 6.64
C LEU A 74 -15.91 -10.87 6.04
N PRO A 75 -15.16 -11.96 5.81
CA PRO A 75 -13.88 -11.91 5.11
C PRO A 75 -13.97 -11.36 3.68
N LEU A 76 -15.11 -11.46 3.00
CA LEU A 76 -15.32 -10.88 1.67
C LEU A 76 -15.64 -9.38 1.76
N ASP A 77 -15.29 -8.62 0.71
CA ASP A 77 -15.79 -7.25 0.50
C ASP A 77 -17.11 -7.24 -0.24
N ALA A 78 -17.20 -8.09 -1.28
CA ALA A 78 -18.41 -8.30 -2.06
C ALA A 78 -18.49 -9.75 -2.54
N GLY A 79 -19.68 -10.14 -2.98
CA GLY A 79 -19.97 -11.38 -3.68
C GLY A 79 -20.82 -11.08 -4.91
N ILE A 80 -20.58 -11.79 -6.00
CA ILE A 80 -21.29 -11.66 -7.25
C ILE A 80 -21.88 -13.02 -7.60
N THR A 81 -23.19 -13.11 -7.78
CA THR A 81 -23.87 -14.30 -8.32
C THR A 81 -24.13 -14.08 -9.80
N LEU A 82 -23.77 -15.04 -10.64
CA LEU A 82 -24.06 -15.04 -12.07
C LEU A 82 -25.47 -15.59 -12.32
N HIS A 83 -26.03 -15.36 -13.51
CA HIS A 83 -27.36 -15.85 -13.89
C HIS A 83 -27.53 -17.37 -13.82
N ASP A 84 -26.44 -18.13 -13.94
CA ASP A 84 -26.41 -19.59 -13.85
C ASP A 84 -26.13 -20.12 -12.42
N GLY A 85 -26.11 -19.23 -11.42
CA GLY A 85 -25.90 -19.59 -10.01
C GLY A 85 -24.44 -19.76 -9.60
N ARG A 86 -23.46 -19.65 -10.51
CA ARG A 86 -22.04 -19.59 -10.13
C ARG A 86 -21.76 -18.32 -9.33
N THR A 87 -20.77 -18.36 -8.44
CA THR A 87 -20.51 -17.23 -7.54
C THR A 87 -19.04 -16.82 -7.51
N ILE A 88 -18.81 -15.52 -7.37
CA ILE A 88 -17.50 -14.90 -7.30
C ILE A 88 -17.39 -14.12 -6.00
N GLY A 89 -16.41 -14.42 -5.16
CA GLY A 89 -16.08 -13.63 -3.97
C GLY A 89 -15.00 -12.61 -4.26
N VAL A 90 -15.12 -11.38 -3.76
CA VAL A 90 -14.13 -10.32 -3.96
C VAL A 90 -13.50 -9.93 -2.62
N ILE A 91 -12.17 -9.92 -2.56
CA ILE A 91 -11.38 -9.51 -1.39
C ILE A 91 -10.38 -8.43 -1.82
N ARG A 92 -10.50 -7.23 -1.27
CA ARG A 92 -9.54 -6.15 -1.45
C ARG A 92 -8.61 -6.03 -0.25
N GLN A 93 -7.32 -5.92 -0.50
CA GLN A 93 -6.32 -5.48 0.46
C GLN A 93 -6.17 -3.96 0.39
N GLY A 94 -6.43 -3.24 1.47
CA GLY A 94 -6.16 -1.80 1.52
C GLY A 94 -4.69 -1.48 1.79
N ALA A 95 -4.27 -0.26 1.47
CA ALA A 95 -2.86 0.17 1.59
C ALA A 95 -2.35 0.14 3.03
N THR A 96 -3.19 0.45 4.02
CA THR A 96 -2.82 0.39 5.45
C THR A 96 -2.91 -1.02 6.06
N SER A 97 -3.39 -2.01 5.30
CA SER A 97 -3.49 -3.39 5.77
C SER A 97 -2.10 -4.03 5.90
N ASP A 98 -1.81 -4.52 7.11
CA ASP A 98 -0.59 -5.28 7.36
C ASP A 98 -0.76 -6.73 6.88
N ARG A 99 0.36 -7.32 6.42
CA ARG A 99 0.43 -8.69 5.88
C ARG A 99 -0.27 -9.71 6.78
N THR A 100 -0.05 -9.64 8.09
CA THR A 100 -0.60 -10.61 9.04
C THR A 100 -2.12 -10.47 9.18
N SER A 101 -2.63 -9.25 9.26
CA SER A 101 -4.06 -8.97 9.34
C SER A 101 -4.79 -9.42 8.08
N PHE A 102 -4.18 -9.19 6.90
CA PHE A 102 -4.73 -9.63 5.63
C PHE A 102 -4.72 -11.15 5.50
N ALA A 103 -3.58 -11.80 5.79
CA ALA A 103 -3.49 -13.26 5.78
C ALA A 103 -4.53 -13.90 6.72
N LYS A 104 -4.71 -13.38 7.94
CA LYS A 104 -5.76 -13.84 8.86
C LYS A 104 -7.17 -13.71 8.27
N ARG A 105 -7.43 -12.64 7.52
CA ARG A 105 -8.71 -12.45 6.83
C ARG A 105 -8.92 -13.52 5.74
N VAL A 106 -7.90 -13.79 4.93
CA VAL A 106 -7.94 -14.86 3.92
C VAL A 106 -8.15 -16.24 4.55
N TRP A 107 -7.40 -16.57 5.61
CA TRP A 107 -7.55 -17.84 6.31
C TRP A 107 -8.93 -18.02 6.96
N ARG A 108 -9.56 -16.92 7.41
CA ARG A 108 -10.96 -16.98 7.89
C ARG A 108 -11.92 -17.30 6.76
N GLN A 109 -11.69 -16.78 5.54
CA GLN A 109 -12.51 -17.13 4.38
C GLN A 109 -12.40 -18.62 4.08
N GLU A 110 -11.19 -19.17 4.06
CA GLU A 110 -10.98 -20.59 3.78
C GLU A 110 -11.62 -21.51 4.82
N LYS A 111 -11.55 -21.15 6.11
CA LYS A 111 -12.17 -21.91 7.21
C LYS A 111 -13.70 -21.84 7.24
N THR A 112 -14.32 -20.98 6.43
CA THR A 112 -15.77 -20.86 6.40
C THR A 112 -16.34 -21.90 5.43
N GLU A 113 -16.38 -23.16 5.87
CA GLU A 113 -16.75 -24.33 5.03
C GLU A 113 -18.15 -24.22 4.39
N VAL A 114 -19.04 -23.42 4.99
CA VAL A 114 -20.42 -23.24 4.50
C VAL A 114 -20.48 -22.36 3.23
N PHE A 115 -19.47 -21.52 3.00
CA PHE A 115 -19.52 -20.47 1.98
C PHE A 115 -18.26 -20.46 1.10
N VAL A 116 -18.31 -21.28 0.07
CA VAL A 116 -17.23 -21.46 -0.91
C VAL A 116 -17.68 -20.85 -2.24
N PRO A 117 -17.22 -19.65 -2.61
CA PRO A 117 -17.45 -19.11 -3.95
C PRO A 117 -16.78 -19.98 -5.02
N SER A 118 -17.33 -20.01 -6.24
CA SER A 118 -16.71 -20.70 -7.39
C SER A 118 -15.33 -20.10 -7.73
N LEU A 119 -15.13 -18.80 -7.48
CA LEU A 119 -13.85 -18.10 -7.65
C LEU A 119 -13.67 -16.99 -6.62
N LEU A 120 -12.44 -16.82 -6.13
CA LEU A 120 -12.02 -15.66 -5.36
C LEU A 120 -11.19 -14.68 -6.21
N LEU A 121 -11.62 -13.43 -6.26
CA LEU A 121 -10.90 -12.30 -6.85
C LEU A 121 -10.20 -11.49 -5.74
N PHE A 122 -8.88 -11.42 -5.80
CA PHE A 122 -8.06 -10.62 -4.90
C PHE A 122 -7.61 -9.34 -5.58
N ILE A 123 -7.81 -8.20 -4.91
CA ILE A 123 -7.40 -6.88 -5.41
C ILE A 123 -6.43 -6.26 -4.41
N VAL A 124 -5.27 -5.83 -4.89
CA VAL A 124 -4.16 -5.36 -4.03
C VAL A 124 -3.57 -4.05 -4.56
N PRO A 125 -3.05 -3.16 -3.70
CA PRO A 125 -2.76 -1.79 -4.10
C PRO A 125 -1.40 -1.63 -4.80
N ASP A 126 -0.46 -2.56 -4.58
CA ASP A 126 0.92 -2.48 -5.06
C ASP A 126 1.51 -3.86 -5.37
N HIS A 127 2.66 -3.85 -6.06
CA HIS A 127 3.35 -5.05 -6.53
C HIS A 127 3.84 -5.93 -5.37
N MET A 128 4.24 -5.35 -4.24
CA MET A 128 4.69 -6.13 -3.09
C MET A 128 3.56 -6.95 -2.48
N ARG A 129 2.40 -6.30 -2.26
CA ARG A 129 1.20 -6.98 -1.77
C ARG A 129 0.65 -7.98 -2.77
N PHE A 130 0.78 -7.71 -4.06
CA PHE A 130 0.44 -8.67 -5.11
C PHE A 130 1.19 -9.98 -4.97
N GLN A 131 2.49 -9.95 -4.73
CA GLN A 131 3.31 -11.15 -4.68
C GLN A 131 3.10 -11.90 -3.36
N GLN A 132 3.03 -11.16 -2.25
CA GLN A 132 2.65 -11.73 -0.95
C GLN A 132 1.27 -12.40 -1.00
N THR A 133 0.33 -11.81 -1.74
CA THR A 133 -0.99 -12.39 -1.95
C THR A 133 -0.87 -13.61 -2.85
N ARG A 134 -0.12 -13.55 -3.96
CA ARG A 134 0.10 -14.70 -4.85
C ARG A 134 0.63 -15.92 -4.10
N ASP A 135 1.65 -15.74 -3.27
CA ASP A 135 2.20 -16.79 -2.40
C ASP A 135 1.16 -17.35 -1.43
N LEU A 136 0.35 -16.46 -0.84
CA LEU A 136 -0.74 -16.86 0.05
C LEU A 136 -1.78 -17.70 -0.71
N LEU A 137 -2.13 -17.31 -1.94
CA LEU A 137 -3.11 -18.02 -2.76
C LEU A 137 -2.64 -19.40 -3.21
N THR A 138 -1.32 -19.67 -3.29
CA THR A 138 -0.81 -21.02 -3.64
C THR A 138 -1.25 -22.11 -2.67
N ARG A 139 -1.61 -21.71 -1.45
CA ARG A 139 -1.99 -22.58 -0.32
C ARG A 139 -3.50 -22.72 -0.15
N LEU A 140 -4.30 -21.94 -0.89
CA LEU A 140 -5.74 -22.04 -0.81
C LEU A 140 -6.23 -23.24 -1.62
N SER A 141 -7.24 -23.93 -1.08
CA SER A 141 -7.96 -24.98 -1.81
C SER A 141 -8.89 -24.44 -2.89
N GLN A 142 -9.38 -23.21 -2.73
CA GLN A 142 -10.35 -22.58 -3.62
C GLN A 142 -9.66 -21.92 -4.83
N PRO A 143 -10.27 -21.96 -6.03
CA PRO A 143 -9.80 -21.19 -7.18
C PRO A 143 -9.69 -19.70 -6.81
N ALA A 144 -8.52 -19.12 -7.06
CA ALA A 144 -8.25 -17.74 -6.71
C ALA A 144 -7.32 -17.07 -7.74
N VAL A 145 -7.59 -15.79 -8.01
CA VAL A 145 -6.73 -14.95 -8.85
C VAL A 145 -6.51 -13.61 -8.17
N VAL A 146 -5.40 -12.94 -8.50
CA VAL A 146 -5.04 -11.64 -7.95
C VAL A 146 -4.75 -10.64 -9.06
N ALA A 147 -5.15 -9.38 -8.87
CA ALA A 147 -4.86 -8.28 -9.76
C ALA A 147 -4.43 -7.04 -8.96
N LEU A 148 -3.58 -6.21 -9.55
CA LEU A 148 -3.29 -4.88 -9.00
C LEU A 148 -4.51 -4.00 -9.14
N GLU A 149 -4.80 -3.18 -8.14
CA GLU A 149 -6.00 -2.32 -8.11
C GLU A 149 -6.06 -1.40 -9.33
N LYS A 150 -4.93 -0.81 -9.73
CA LYS A 150 -4.84 0.02 -10.94
C LYS A 150 -5.20 -0.74 -12.22
N GLU A 151 -4.93 -2.04 -12.28
CA GLU A 151 -5.20 -2.90 -13.45
C GLU A 151 -6.62 -3.44 -13.41
N ALA A 152 -7.11 -3.85 -12.24
CA ALA A 152 -8.49 -4.28 -12.02
C ALA A 152 -9.51 -3.16 -12.29
N VAL A 153 -9.18 -1.90 -11.95
CA VAL A 153 -10.05 -0.74 -12.27
C VAL A 153 -10.11 -0.46 -13.77
N LEU A 154 -9.04 -0.75 -14.49
CA LEU A 154 -8.94 -0.57 -15.94
C LEU A 154 -9.40 -1.79 -16.73
N SER A 155 -9.64 -2.92 -16.07
CA SER A 155 -9.89 -4.17 -16.77
C SER A 155 -11.24 -4.11 -17.49
N SER A 156 -11.23 -3.95 -18.81
CA SER A 156 -12.35 -4.38 -19.66
C SER A 156 -12.43 -5.91 -19.68
N ALA A 157 -13.47 -6.47 -20.30
CA ALA A 157 -13.62 -7.91 -20.45
C ALA A 157 -12.38 -8.58 -21.08
N ASP A 158 -11.70 -7.90 -22.00
CA ASP A 158 -10.54 -8.41 -22.75
C ASP A 158 -9.17 -8.11 -22.11
N TYR A 159 -9.13 -7.22 -21.11
CA TYR A 159 -7.86 -6.80 -20.51
C TYR A 159 -7.32 -7.87 -19.55
N LYS A 160 -6.09 -8.32 -19.79
CA LYS A 160 -5.42 -9.36 -19.00
C LYS A 160 -4.82 -8.78 -17.71
N ALA A 161 -5.65 -8.62 -16.68
CA ALA A 161 -5.24 -8.11 -15.36
C ALA A 161 -5.08 -9.20 -14.29
N TRP A 162 -5.66 -10.39 -14.50
CA TRP A 162 -5.86 -11.34 -13.41
C TRP A 162 -4.85 -12.47 -13.46
N HIS A 163 -4.07 -12.62 -12.40
CA HIS A 163 -3.01 -13.60 -12.32
C HIS A 163 -3.40 -14.76 -11.42
N HIS A 164 -3.30 -15.97 -11.95
CA HIS A 164 -3.40 -17.19 -11.17
C HIS A 164 -2.08 -17.40 -10.38
N PRO A 165 -2.12 -17.91 -9.14
CA PRO A 165 -0.91 -18.04 -8.32
C PRO A 165 0.16 -18.99 -8.88
N ARG A 166 -0.24 -19.92 -9.75
CA ARG A 166 0.66 -20.93 -10.33
C ARG A 166 0.91 -20.76 -11.84
N LEU A 167 0.25 -19.81 -12.51
CA LEU A 167 0.42 -19.60 -13.94
C LEU A 167 1.15 -18.29 -14.20
N SER A 168 1.99 -18.26 -15.23
CA SER A 168 2.72 -17.05 -15.65
C SER A 168 1.79 -16.02 -16.30
N ASP A 169 0.80 -16.50 -17.05
CA ASP A 169 0.06 -15.67 -17.99
C ASP A 169 -1.19 -15.08 -17.34
N PRO A 170 -1.35 -13.75 -17.37
CA PRO A 170 -2.57 -13.13 -16.89
C PRO A 170 -3.75 -13.49 -17.79
N ARG A 171 -4.92 -13.63 -17.17
CA ARG A 171 -6.20 -13.88 -17.81
C ARG A 171 -7.05 -12.61 -17.82
N ASN A 172 -7.93 -12.55 -18.82
CA ASN A 172 -8.98 -11.54 -18.89
C ASN A 172 -10.25 -12.06 -18.17
N MET A 173 -11.26 -11.21 -17.98
CA MET A 173 -12.43 -11.57 -17.16
C MET A 173 -13.28 -12.65 -17.83
N ASP A 174 -13.44 -12.58 -19.15
CA ASP A 174 -14.22 -13.54 -19.93
C ASP A 174 -13.65 -14.98 -19.84
N SER A 175 -12.32 -15.10 -19.99
CA SER A 175 -11.61 -16.37 -19.80
C SER A 175 -11.74 -16.92 -18.38
N LEU A 176 -11.80 -16.06 -17.36
CA LEU A 176 -12.01 -16.52 -15.99
C LEU A 176 -13.42 -17.08 -15.83
N ILE A 177 -14.43 -16.33 -16.28
CA ILE A 177 -15.85 -16.71 -16.15
C ILE A 177 -16.16 -17.98 -16.92
N SER A 178 -15.66 -18.15 -18.13
CA SER A 178 -15.84 -19.38 -18.93
C SER A 178 -15.23 -20.62 -18.26
N THR A 179 -14.20 -20.45 -17.43
CA THR A 179 -13.55 -21.57 -16.71
C THR A 179 -14.15 -21.86 -15.33
N LEU A 180 -15.19 -21.13 -14.89
CA LEU A 180 -15.82 -21.39 -13.61
C LEU A 180 -16.68 -22.65 -13.67
N GLU A 181 -16.33 -23.63 -12.83
CA GLU A 181 -17.09 -24.86 -12.63
C GLU A 181 -17.83 -24.83 -11.29
N GLY A 182 -19.00 -25.48 -11.24
CA GLY A 182 -19.74 -25.72 -10.01
C GLY A 182 -20.50 -24.52 -9.43
N LEU A 183 -21.60 -24.82 -8.73
CA LEU A 183 -22.37 -23.84 -7.97
C LEU A 183 -21.63 -23.51 -6.67
N GLY A 184 -21.15 -22.27 -6.56
CA GLY A 184 -20.60 -21.77 -5.31
C GLY A 184 -21.68 -21.21 -4.38
N ARG A 185 -21.36 -21.04 -3.10
CA ARG A 185 -22.26 -20.44 -2.11
C ARG A 185 -21.63 -19.18 -1.52
N LEU A 186 -22.34 -18.07 -1.67
CA LEU A 186 -22.00 -16.82 -1.02
C LEU A 186 -22.54 -16.77 0.41
N PRO A 187 -21.79 -16.19 1.35
CA PRO A 187 -22.30 -16.01 2.70
C PRO A 187 -23.51 -15.08 2.75
N VAL A 188 -24.39 -15.35 3.71
CA VAL A 188 -25.55 -14.51 4.01
C VAL A 188 -25.27 -13.85 5.36
N GLU A 189 -25.11 -12.52 5.36
CA GLU A 189 -25.08 -11.79 6.64
C GLU A 189 -26.51 -11.68 7.18
N PRO A 190 -26.71 -11.79 8.52
CA PRO A 190 -28.01 -11.54 9.11
C PRO A 190 -28.54 -10.18 8.67
N PRO A 191 -29.79 -10.08 8.17
CA PRO A 191 -30.34 -8.81 7.74
C PRO A 191 -30.31 -7.80 8.89
N LEU A 192 -29.97 -6.55 8.59
CA LEU A 192 -30.20 -5.46 9.53
C LEU A 192 -31.68 -5.09 9.44
N SER A 193 -32.49 -5.61 10.36
CA SER A 193 -33.85 -5.10 10.54
C SER A 193 -33.77 -3.64 11.01
N ARG A 194 -34.47 -2.74 10.31
CA ARG A 194 -34.58 -1.33 10.72
C ARG A 194 -35.91 -1.07 11.43
N PRO A 195 -35.91 -0.18 12.42
CA PRO A 195 -37.10 0.54 12.85
C PRO A 195 -37.33 1.87 12.09
N SER A 196 -36.35 2.42 11.35
CA SER A 196 -36.49 3.73 10.67
C SER A 196 -35.60 3.94 9.42
N LEU A 197 -36.01 4.90 8.57
CA LEU A 197 -35.34 5.35 7.35
C LEU A 197 -33.95 5.98 7.62
N PRO A 198 -33.02 5.98 6.65
CA PRO A 198 -31.75 6.68 6.78
C PRO A 198 -31.99 8.19 6.85
N LYS A 199 -31.14 8.92 7.59
CA LYS A 199 -31.13 10.37 7.51
C LYS A 199 -30.75 10.81 6.08
N SER A 200 -31.38 11.88 5.59
CA SER A 200 -30.97 12.52 4.33
C SER A 200 -29.47 12.83 4.36
N LEU A 201 -28.81 12.63 3.22
CA LEU A 201 -27.47 13.18 2.99
C LEU A 201 -27.65 14.61 2.49
N ASP A 202 -27.98 15.55 3.37
CA ASP A 202 -28.13 16.93 2.92
C ASP A 202 -26.79 17.46 2.40
N ALA A 203 -26.83 18.04 1.20
CA ALA A 203 -25.66 18.61 0.55
C ALA A 203 -25.03 19.76 1.38
N ASN A 204 -25.76 20.32 2.34
CA ASN A 204 -25.24 21.32 3.26
C ASN A 204 -24.31 20.73 4.35
N ASP A 205 -24.35 19.42 4.58
CA ASP A 205 -23.37 18.69 5.41
C ASP A 205 -22.07 18.38 4.64
N THR A 206 -21.84 18.99 3.48
CA THR A 206 -20.63 18.76 2.67
C THR A 206 -19.51 19.72 3.05
N GLY A 207 -18.88 19.45 4.18
CA GLY A 207 -17.70 20.17 4.67
C GLY A 207 -16.76 19.26 5.46
N PHE A 208 -15.76 19.84 6.09
CA PHE A 208 -14.96 19.08 7.07
C PHE A 208 -15.70 18.82 8.38
N ASP A 209 -16.84 19.49 8.57
CA ASP A 209 -17.81 19.22 9.64
C ASP A 209 -18.77 18.07 9.29
N ALA A 210 -18.63 17.49 8.09
CA ALA A 210 -19.42 16.33 7.69
C ALA A 210 -19.24 15.19 8.69
N PRO A 211 -20.30 14.40 8.96
CA PRO A 211 -20.18 13.16 9.70
C PRO A 211 -19.00 12.31 9.21
N ASP A 212 -18.27 11.69 10.13
CA ASP A 212 -17.09 10.83 9.91
C ASP A 212 -17.10 10.01 8.62
N TYR A 213 -18.26 9.42 8.32
CA TYR A 213 -18.46 8.47 7.24
C TYR A 213 -18.58 9.10 5.86
N LEU A 214 -18.86 10.40 5.78
CA LEU A 214 -18.89 11.17 4.55
C LEU A 214 -17.50 11.70 4.17
N LEU A 215 -16.57 11.75 5.10
CA LEU A 215 -15.27 12.38 4.87
C LEU A 215 -14.50 11.78 3.66
N PRO A 216 -14.48 10.46 3.41
CA PRO A 216 -13.85 9.93 2.20
C PRO A 216 -14.52 10.36 0.89
N SER A 217 -15.79 10.78 0.95
CA SER A 217 -16.51 11.37 -0.18
C SER A 217 -16.21 12.87 -0.32
N VAL A 218 -15.91 13.59 0.76
CA VAL A 218 -15.53 15.02 0.66
C VAL A 218 -14.08 15.19 0.20
N LEU A 219 -13.18 14.28 0.58
CA LEU A 219 -11.76 14.37 0.25
C LEU A 219 -11.47 14.25 -1.26
N LYS A 220 -10.69 15.21 -1.77
CA LYS A 220 -10.17 15.21 -3.14
C LYS A 220 -9.12 14.11 -3.33
N PRO A 221 -8.91 13.58 -4.55
CA PRO A 221 -7.90 12.57 -4.81
C PRO A 221 -6.48 12.97 -4.36
N ALA A 222 -6.12 14.25 -4.48
CA ALA A 222 -4.82 14.76 -4.04
C ALA A 222 -4.67 14.72 -2.50
N GLU A 223 -5.74 15.02 -1.76
CA GLU A 223 -5.73 14.97 -0.28
C GLU A 223 -5.64 13.53 0.22
N LYS A 224 -6.39 12.61 -0.41
CA LYS A 224 -6.26 11.17 -0.13
C LYS A 224 -4.84 10.69 -0.34
N ARG A 225 -4.19 11.13 -1.43
CA ARG A 225 -2.79 10.81 -1.71
C ARG A 225 -1.84 11.36 -0.63
N VAL A 226 -2.10 12.54 -0.07
CA VAL A 226 -1.32 13.06 1.07
C VAL A 226 -1.48 12.16 2.29
N LEU A 227 -2.70 11.72 2.61
CA LEU A 227 -2.94 10.80 3.72
C LEU A 227 -2.23 9.46 3.52
N ASP A 228 -2.21 8.92 2.30
CA ASP A 228 -1.49 7.69 1.98
C ASP A 228 0.02 7.85 2.17
N VAL A 229 0.60 8.96 1.69
CA VAL A 229 2.02 9.25 1.90
C VAL A 229 2.34 9.45 3.38
N LEU A 230 1.49 10.10 4.16
CA LEU A 230 1.69 10.27 5.61
C LEU A 230 1.50 8.98 6.41
N ALA A 231 0.67 8.04 5.93
CA ALA A 231 0.56 6.71 6.52
C ALA A 231 1.83 5.89 6.32
N ASP A 232 2.49 6.09 5.19
CA ASP A 232 3.73 5.40 4.82
C ASP A 232 4.94 6.05 5.50
N TRP A 233 4.97 7.38 5.52
CA TRP A 233 6.06 8.22 6.00
C TRP A 233 5.59 9.14 7.14
N PRO A 234 5.26 8.58 8.33
CA PRO A 234 4.78 9.36 9.45
C PRO A 234 5.86 10.28 10.03
N CYS A 235 5.47 11.43 10.58
CA CYS A 235 6.39 12.45 11.10
C CYS A 235 7.37 13.00 10.04
N ILE A 236 6.89 13.25 8.82
CA ILE A 236 7.68 13.81 7.72
C ILE A 236 7.68 15.34 7.73
N THR A 237 8.74 15.98 7.23
CA THR A 237 8.75 17.44 7.05
C THR A 237 7.90 17.86 5.84
N SER A 238 7.44 19.11 5.80
CA SER A 238 6.70 19.62 4.62
C SER A 238 7.57 19.61 3.34
N LYS A 239 8.88 19.86 3.48
CA LYS A 239 9.85 19.82 2.37
C LYS A 239 9.95 18.42 1.78
N ASP A 240 10.10 17.41 2.62
CA ASP A 240 10.24 16.02 2.16
C ASP A 240 8.91 15.49 1.59
N LEU A 241 7.78 15.84 2.22
CA LEU A 241 6.45 15.52 1.69
C LEU A 241 6.24 16.11 0.28
N THR A 242 6.72 17.34 0.05
CA THR A 242 6.68 17.98 -1.27
C THR A 242 7.47 17.17 -2.31
N GLY A 243 8.67 16.72 -1.94
CA GLY A 243 9.49 15.82 -2.75
C GLY A 243 8.77 14.50 -3.07
N LEU A 244 8.15 13.84 -2.09
CA LEU A 244 7.42 12.60 -2.31
C LEU A 244 6.14 12.76 -3.14
N LEU A 245 5.39 13.85 -2.95
CA LEU A 245 4.18 14.11 -3.72
C LEU A 245 4.48 14.51 -5.18
N GLY A 246 5.61 15.21 -5.40
CA GLY A 246 5.96 15.76 -6.71
C GLY A 246 5.08 16.93 -7.11
N VAL A 247 4.77 17.80 -6.14
CA VAL A 247 4.00 19.04 -6.35
C VAL A 247 4.80 20.23 -5.83
N SER A 248 4.34 21.47 -6.05
CA SER A 248 4.99 22.66 -5.50
C SER A 248 4.79 22.77 -3.98
N SER A 249 5.69 23.47 -3.29
CA SER A 249 5.57 23.72 -1.85
C SER A 249 4.26 24.44 -1.49
N ALA A 250 3.81 25.39 -2.32
CA ALA A 250 2.55 26.09 -2.14
C ALA A 250 1.36 25.11 -2.20
N ARG A 251 1.37 24.19 -3.18
CA ARG A 251 0.34 23.15 -3.28
C ARG A 251 0.37 22.17 -2.12
N THR A 252 1.56 21.77 -1.64
CA THR A 252 1.68 20.95 -0.42
C THR A 252 1.10 21.68 0.79
N ALA A 253 1.38 22.97 0.96
CA ALA A 253 0.85 23.78 2.05
C ALA A 253 -0.69 23.88 1.98
N GLU A 254 -1.26 24.10 0.80
CA GLU A 254 -2.71 24.11 0.58
C GLU A 254 -3.35 22.76 0.96
N LEU A 255 -2.83 21.66 0.41
CA LEU A 255 -3.37 20.31 0.66
C LEU A 255 -3.26 19.93 2.15
N THR A 256 -2.12 20.22 2.79
CA THR A 256 -1.93 19.92 4.21
C THR A 256 -2.71 20.86 5.11
N GLY A 257 -2.89 22.13 4.73
CA GLY A 257 -3.75 23.09 5.43
C GLY A 257 -5.19 22.61 5.49
N SER A 258 -5.75 22.21 4.34
CA SER A 258 -7.08 21.59 4.24
C SER A 258 -7.24 20.39 5.17
N LEU A 259 -6.28 19.47 5.15
CA LEU A 259 -6.29 18.26 6.00
C LEU A 259 -6.04 18.54 7.49
N ILE A 260 -5.34 19.62 7.84
CA ILE A 260 -5.16 20.07 9.22
C ILE A 260 -6.46 20.68 9.75
N SER A 261 -7.13 21.53 8.96
CA SER A 261 -8.46 22.06 9.30
C SER A 261 -9.48 20.95 9.51
N ALA A 262 -9.36 19.85 8.74
CA ALA A 262 -10.15 18.64 8.89
C ALA A 262 -9.79 17.76 10.09
N ASN A 263 -8.79 18.13 10.89
CA ASN A 263 -8.20 17.33 11.96
C ASN A 263 -7.77 15.92 11.51
N LEU A 264 -7.37 15.74 10.25
CA LEU A 264 -6.86 14.46 9.72
C LEU A 264 -5.33 14.39 9.80
N VAL A 265 -4.70 15.55 9.72
CA VAL A 265 -3.25 15.74 9.82
C VAL A 265 -2.97 16.72 10.95
N THR A 266 -1.87 16.54 11.66
CA THR A 266 -1.41 17.45 12.69
C THR A 266 0.06 17.82 12.48
N ARG A 267 0.44 18.98 13.02
CA ARG A 267 1.82 19.42 13.12
C ARG A 267 2.34 19.09 14.52
N VAL A 268 3.39 18.30 14.59
CA VAL A 268 4.07 17.97 15.85
C VAL A 268 5.49 18.53 15.84
N LYS A 269 5.88 19.16 16.95
CA LYS A 269 7.25 19.63 17.15
C LYS A 269 8.05 18.51 17.82
N MET A 270 9.05 18.00 17.13
CA MET A 270 10.02 17.02 17.67
C MET A 270 11.42 17.55 17.39
N ASN A 271 12.38 17.43 18.32
CA ASN A 271 13.75 17.93 18.13
C ASN A 271 13.82 19.35 17.48
N GLY A 272 12.97 20.28 17.93
CA GLY A 272 12.91 21.66 17.41
C GLY A 272 12.23 21.87 16.04
N ARG A 273 12.02 20.83 15.23
CA ARG A 273 11.43 20.94 13.87
C ARG A 273 9.93 20.62 13.87
N ASN A 274 9.18 21.18 12.91
CA ASN A 274 7.78 20.85 12.69
C ASN A 274 7.66 19.67 11.71
N ARG A 275 6.89 18.64 12.09
CA ARG A 275 6.61 17.46 11.29
C ARG A 275 5.12 17.27 11.11
N LEU A 276 4.74 16.71 9.98
CA LEU A 276 3.37 16.33 9.66
C LEU A 276 3.16 14.86 9.99
N SER A 277 2.01 14.55 10.59
CA SER A 277 1.59 13.19 10.83
C SER A 277 0.08 13.09 10.81
N LEU A 278 -0.43 11.88 10.61
CA LEU A 278 -1.85 11.60 10.80
C LEU A 278 -2.25 11.77 12.27
N THR A 279 -3.42 12.31 12.50
CA THR A 279 -4.10 12.29 13.81
C THR A 279 -4.70 10.90 14.06
N ASP A 280 -5.18 10.64 15.28
CA ASP A 280 -5.99 9.45 15.56
C ASP A 280 -7.24 9.38 14.70
N TRP A 281 -7.77 10.55 14.32
CA TRP A 281 -8.88 10.67 13.41
C TRP A 281 -8.50 10.27 11.98
N GLY A 282 -7.43 10.83 11.43
CA GLY A 282 -6.88 10.43 10.12
C GLY A 282 -6.53 8.94 10.03
N LEU A 283 -5.93 8.38 11.09
CA LEU A 283 -5.67 6.94 11.19
C LEU A 283 -6.95 6.11 11.15
N SER A 284 -8.04 6.60 11.74
CA SER A 284 -9.33 5.91 11.75
C SER A 284 -9.96 5.90 10.36
N VAL A 285 -9.93 7.02 9.67
CA VAL A 285 -10.45 7.16 8.30
C VAL A 285 -9.74 6.19 7.36
N LEU A 286 -8.40 6.18 7.36
CA LEU A 286 -7.63 5.24 6.53
C LEU A 286 -7.88 3.78 6.93
N ALA A 287 -7.95 3.48 8.22
CA ALA A 287 -8.22 2.13 8.69
C ALA A 287 -9.59 1.62 8.23
N ARG A 288 -10.64 2.44 8.33
CA ARG A 288 -11.99 2.08 7.85
C ARG A 288 -12.02 1.91 6.33
N ARG A 289 -11.40 2.83 5.57
CA ARG A 289 -11.26 2.76 4.10
C ARG A 289 -10.62 1.44 3.67
N ASP A 290 -9.59 1.01 4.38
CA ASP A 290 -8.79 -0.17 4.04
C ASP A 290 -9.23 -1.45 4.75
N ARG A 291 -10.38 -1.41 5.44
CA ARG A 291 -10.97 -2.52 6.21
C ARG A 291 -9.97 -3.13 7.22
N THR A 292 -9.22 -2.27 7.90
CA THR A 292 -8.33 -2.63 8.99
C THR A 292 -8.91 -2.20 10.35
N SER A 293 -8.37 -2.74 11.44
CA SER A 293 -8.82 -2.39 12.78
C SER A 293 -8.32 -0.99 13.17
N VAL A 294 -9.25 -0.05 13.40
CA VAL A 294 -8.97 1.29 13.91
C VAL A 294 -8.15 1.24 15.20
N GLY A 295 -8.54 0.38 16.15
CA GLY A 295 -7.82 0.22 17.41
C GLY A 295 -6.37 -0.25 17.21
N MET A 296 -6.13 -1.16 16.28
CA MET A 296 -4.77 -1.59 15.94
C MET A 296 -3.96 -0.51 15.23
N ALA A 297 -4.58 0.27 14.34
CA ALA A 297 -3.94 1.40 13.69
C ALA A 297 -3.49 2.44 14.72
N ARG A 298 -4.38 2.87 15.62
CA ARG A 298 -4.05 3.80 16.72
C ARG A 298 -3.00 3.24 17.67
N LYS A 299 -3.14 1.99 18.12
CA LYS A 299 -2.16 1.31 19.00
C LYS A 299 -0.74 1.29 18.42
N ARG A 300 -0.60 1.27 17.09
CA ARG A 300 0.69 1.31 16.41
C ARG A 300 1.17 2.72 16.15
N TRP A 301 0.31 3.58 15.62
CA TRP A 301 0.72 4.82 14.95
C TRP A 301 0.22 6.11 15.60
N SER A 302 -0.59 6.03 16.66
CA SER A 302 -1.05 7.23 17.38
C SER A 302 0.13 8.04 17.92
N LEU A 303 0.09 9.35 17.70
CA LEU A 303 0.96 10.33 18.34
C LEU A 303 0.32 10.97 19.57
N PHE A 304 -0.86 10.50 20.00
CA PHE A 304 -1.54 11.08 21.15
C PHE A 304 -0.65 10.96 22.40
N PRO A 305 -0.46 12.05 23.17
CA PRO A 305 0.32 12.01 24.40
C PRO A 305 -0.36 11.11 25.43
N ARG A 306 0.41 10.27 26.13
CA ARG A 306 -0.09 9.41 27.21
C ARG A 306 -0.50 10.25 28.42
N ASP A 307 0.28 11.27 28.72
CA ASP A 307 0.01 12.30 29.69
C ASP A 307 0.03 13.67 28.97
N PRO A 308 -1.13 14.35 28.85
CA PRO A 308 -1.22 15.67 28.23
C PRO A 308 -0.39 16.76 28.91
N LYS A 309 -0.02 16.58 30.19
CA LYS A 309 0.79 17.54 30.96
C LYS A 309 2.29 17.30 30.80
N ALA A 310 2.70 16.10 30.39
CA ALA A 310 4.11 15.76 30.22
C ALA A 310 4.66 16.28 28.87
N PRO A 311 5.97 16.59 28.77
CA PRO A 311 6.59 17.00 27.52
C PRO A 311 6.35 16.01 26.38
N PHE A 312 6.25 16.54 25.15
CA PHE A 312 6.06 15.72 23.96
C PHE A 312 7.38 15.06 23.52
N MET A 313 7.73 13.97 24.21
CA MET A 313 8.90 13.13 23.96
C MET A 313 8.48 11.71 23.58
N TRP A 314 9.40 10.90 23.05
CA TRP A 314 9.08 9.54 22.59
C TRP A 314 8.41 8.68 23.68
N GLN A 315 8.82 8.84 24.95
CA GLN A 315 8.24 8.13 26.10
C GLN A 315 6.75 8.42 26.30
N ASN A 316 6.33 9.66 25.98
CA ASN A 316 4.97 10.13 26.14
C ASN A 316 4.08 9.83 24.92
N ILE A 317 4.57 9.17 23.87
CA ILE A 317 3.75 8.83 22.70
C ILE A 317 3.01 7.50 22.94
N SER A 318 1.70 7.47 22.68
CA SER A 318 0.84 6.29 22.90
C SER A 318 1.14 5.12 21.94
N GLY A 319 1.32 5.40 20.64
CA GLY A 319 1.53 4.41 19.58
C GLY A 319 2.91 3.73 19.66
N LYS A 320 2.94 2.40 19.59
CA LYS A 320 4.18 1.61 19.73
C LYS A 320 5.22 1.93 18.64
N ARG A 321 4.81 2.01 17.37
CA ARG A 321 5.70 2.30 16.24
C ARG A 321 6.05 3.78 16.17
N SER A 322 5.09 4.66 16.45
CA SER A 322 5.34 6.09 16.56
C SER A 322 6.36 6.44 17.64
N ARG A 323 6.34 5.73 18.78
CA ARG A 323 7.37 5.83 19.81
C ARG A 323 8.75 5.41 19.31
N GLN A 324 8.83 4.27 18.62
CA GLN A 324 10.09 3.78 18.07
C GLN A 324 10.66 4.75 17.03
N LEU A 325 9.79 5.31 16.18
CA LEU A 325 10.14 6.33 15.20
C LEU A 325 10.68 7.59 15.90
N ALA A 326 9.95 8.12 16.89
CA ALA A 326 10.38 9.29 17.65
C ALA A 326 11.72 9.08 18.37
N ARG A 327 12.00 7.86 18.87
CA ARG A 327 13.29 7.50 19.47
C ARG A 327 14.44 7.53 18.46
N ASN A 328 14.16 7.23 17.19
CA ASN A 328 15.14 7.17 16.09
C ASN A 328 14.87 8.26 15.05
N MET A 329 14.45 9.46 15.49
CA MET A 329 13.95 10.49 14.59
C MET A 329 15.02 10.97 13.61
N GLU A 330 16.25 11.18 14.05
CA GLU A 330 17.35 11.64 13.19
C GLU A 330 17.60 10.68 12.02
N HIS A 331 17.69 9.38 12.30
CA HIS A 331 17.80 8.32 11.29
C HIS A 331 16.59 8.32 10.35
N THR A 332 15.38 8.40 10.92
CA THR A 332 14.14 8.42 10.13
C THR A 332 14.07 9.63 9.20
N GLU A 333 14.48 10.81 9.66
CA GLU A 333 14.55 12.02 8.87
C GLU A 333 15.52 11.89 7.71
N ALA A 334 16.69 11.29 7.93
CA ALA A 334 17.67 11.11 6.88
C ALA A 334 17.12 10.19 5.77
N VAL A 335 16.42 9.12 6.14
CA VAL A 335 15.72 8.23 5.19
C VAL A 335 14.60 8.97 4.46
N HIS A 336 13.80 9.80 5.14
CA HIS A 336 12.77 10.62 4.51
C HIS A 336 13.36 11.61 3.50
N TRP A 337 14.39 12.34 3.91
CA TRP A 337 15.11 13.30 3.10
C TRP A 337 15.68 12.64 1.85
N PHE A 338 16.38 11.50 1.98
CA PHE A 338 16.97 10.79 0.86
C PHE A 338 15.90 10.40 -0.16
N ASN A 339 14.81 9.76 0.29
CA ASN A 339 13.73 9.32 -0.60
C ASN A 339 13.01 10.51 -1.25
N ALA A 340 12.80 11.61 -0.54
CA ALA A 340 12.20 12.81 -1.10
C ALA A 340 13.11 13.51 -2.12
N TYR A 341 14.42 13.53 -1.87
CA TYR A 341 15.41 14.10 -2.78
C TYR A 341 15.54 13.24 -4.04
N LEU A 342 15.62 11.91 -3.87
CA LEU A 342 15.60 10.96 -4.98
C LEU A 342 14.30 11.08 -5.78
N ALA A 343 13.15 11.20 -5.13
CA ALA A 343 11.86 11.42 -5.82
C ALA A 343 11.89 12.66 -6.71
N LYS A 344 12.49 13.75 -6.21
CA LYS A 344 12.59 15.02 -6.93
C LYS A 344 13.53 14.90 -8.13
N GLN A 345 14.73 14.35 -7.94
CA GLN A 345 15.71 14.16 -9.03
C GLN A 345 15.22 13.16 -10.08
N ALA A 346 14.61 12.06 -9.65
CA ALA A 346 14.03 11.06 -10.54
C ALA A 346 13.05 11.73 -11.52
N ARG A 347 12.14 12.56 -11.01
CA ARG A 347 11.18 13.27 -11.86
C ARG A 347 11.84 14.29 -12.80
N SER A 348 12.85 15.04 -12.35
CA SER A 348 13.57 15.96 -13.23
C SER A 348 14.35 15.25 -14.34
N LEU A 349 14.73 13.98 -14.12
CA LEU A 349 15.39 13.12 -15.09
C LEU A 349 14.41 12.19 -15.84
N ASN A 350 13.11 12.50 -15.81
CA ASN A 350 12.02 11.75 -16.46
C ASN A 350 11.87 10.29 -16.01
N TYR A 351 12.32 9.95 -14.80
CA TYR A 351 11.99 8.68 -14.17
C TYR A 351 10.59 8.75 -13.55
N ARG A 352 9.85 7.65 -13.71
CA ARG A 352 8.62 7.37 -12.97
C ARG A 352 8.97 6.63 -11.68
N ILE A 353 8.49 7.15 -10.55
CA ILE A 353 8.52 6.42 -9.28
C ILE A 353 7.38 5.41 -9.33
N VAL A 354 7.73 4.12 -9.41
CA VAL A 354 6.76 3.03 -9.42
C VAL A 354 6.34 2.71 -7.98
N GLN A 355 7.31 2.70 -7.06
CA GLN A 355 7.08 2.33 -5.67
C GLN A 355 8.17 2.92 -4.77
N PHE A 356 7.78 3.41 -3.59
CA PHE A 356 8.68 3.71 -2.47
C PHE A 356 8.07 3.18 -1.19
N ASP A 357 8.72 2.16 -0.62
CA ASP A 357 8.32 1.52 0.61
C ASP A 357 9.09 2.09 1.80
N PRO A 358 8.41 2.55 2.87
CA PRO A 358 9.04 2.92 4.13
C PRO A 358 9.57 1.68 4.87
N PRO A 359 10.36 1.84 5.96
CA PRO A 359 11.01 0.71 6.64
C PRO A 359 10.05 -0.43 7.03
N HIS A 360 8.83 -0.06 7.44
CA HIS A 360 7.82 -1.02 7.88
C HIS A 360 7.14 -1.81 6.74
N ARG A 361 7.42 -1.47 5.47
CA ARG A 361 6.98 -2.16 4.25
C ARG A 361 8.16 -2.68 3.42
N ALA A 362 9.36 -2.15 3.63
CA ALA A 362 10.55 -2.49 2.87
C ALA A 362 11.15 -3.87 3.23
N THR A 363 10.67 -4.51 4.30
CA THR A 363 11.11 -5.87 4.67
C THR A 363 10.84 -6.87 3.54
N ARG A 364 11.84 -7.71 3.22
CA ARG A 364 11.72 -8.83 2.28
C ARG A 364 12.02 -10.14 2.97
N TYR A 365 11.25 -11.17 2.63
CA TYR A 365 11.39 -12.52 3.19
C TYR A 365 11.88 -13.46 2.10
N PHE A 366 12.79 -14.36 2.44
CA PHE A 366 13.39 -15.31 1.49
C PHE A 366 13.80 -16.59 2.22
N HIS A 367 13.92 -17.70 1.51
CA HIS A 367 14.43 -18.94 2.10
C HIS A 367 15.94 -19.03 1.87
N HIS A 368 16.70 -19.38 2.91
CA HIS A 368 18.13 -19.63 2.81
C HIS A 368 18.47 -20.79 3.73
N GLU A 369 19.09 -21.84 3.19
CA GLU A 369 19.40 -23.09 3.90
C GLU A 369 18.16 -23.71 4.60
N GLY A 370 17.04 -23.78 3.87
CA GLY A 370 15.78 -24.33 4.38
C GLY A 370 15.07 -23.48 5.44
N LYS A 371 15.64 -22.32 5.83
CA LYS A 371 15.05 -21.42 6.84
C LYS A 371 14.48 -20.16 6.20
N LEU A 372 13.32 -19.71 6.69
CA LEU A 372 12.78 -18.40 6.34
C LEU A 372 13.62 -17.31 7.02
N ARG A 373 14.20 -16.43 6.21
CA ARG A 373 15.02 -15.28 6.62
C ARG A 373 14.39 -14.00 6.08
N SER A 374 14.93 -12.86 6.52
CA SER A 374 14.50 -11.55 6.04
C SER A 374 15.65 -10.55 5.95
N VAL A 375 15.51 -9.60 5.03
CA VAL A 375 16.24 -8.32 5.03
C VAL A 375 15.28 -7.22 5.47
N HIS A 376 15.79 -6.26 6.24
CA HIS A 376 15.02 -5.14 6.81
C HIS A 376 15.65 -3.80 6.42
N PRO A 377 15.63 -3.45 5.12
CA PRO A 377 16.17 -2.18 4.67
C PRO A 377 15.37 -1.00 5.25
N ASP A 378 16.03 0.14 5.38
CA ASP A 378 15.42 1.39 5.80
C ASP A 378 14.41 1.92 4.78
N ALA A 379 14.63 1.67 3.48
CA ALA A 379 13.61 1.85 2.46
C ALA A 379 13.81 0.88 1.30
N PHE A 380 12.77 0.70 0.49
CA PHE A 380 12.88 0.03 -0.79
C PHE A 380 12.25 0.89 -1.87
N GLY A 381 12.85 0.93 -3.05
CA GLY A 381 12.31 1.72 -4.15
C GLY A 381 12.40 1.05 -5.51
N ILE A 382 11.49 1.47 -6.38
CA ILE A 382 11.47 1.12 -7.80
C ILE A 382 11.30 2.39 -8.61
N LEU A 383 12.32 2.71 -9.39
CA LEU A 383 12.30 3.74 -10.41
C LEU A 383 12.16 3.09 -11.77
N GLN A 384 11.47 3.74 -12.69
CA GLN A 384 11.30 3.29 -14.06
C GLN A 384 11.64 4.43 -15.02
N LYS A 385 12.52 4.15 -15.98
CA LYS A 385 12.76 5.03 -17.14
C LYS A 385 12.52 4.20 -18.38
N GLU A 386 11.56 4.64 -19.19
CA GLU A 386 11.10 3.87 -20.35
C GLU A 386 10.65 2.45 -19.95
N LYS A 387 11.30 1.41 -20.48
CA LYS A 387 11.05 0.00 -20.16
C LYS A 387 11.92 -0.53 -19.03
N SER A 388 12.98 0.18 -18.66
CA SER A 388 13.95 -0.26 -17.66
C SER A 388 13.47 0.06 -16.25
N ARG A 389 13.66 -0.89 -15.33
CA ARG A 389 13.34 -0.75 -13.91
C ARG A 389 14.60 -0.82 -13.07
N PHE A 390 14.74 0.12 -12.16
CA PHE A 390 15.81 0.20 -11.19
C PHE A 390 15.23 -0.05 -9.81
N MET A 391 15.60 -1.16 -9.20
CA MET A 391 15.14 -1.56 -7.88
C MET A 391 16.28 -1.38 -6.90
N PHE A 392 15.99 -0.90 -5.69
CA PHE A 392 17.02 -0.72 -4.69
C PHE A 392 16.52 -0.96 -3.27
N PHE A 393 17.39 -1.51 -2.44
CA PHE A 393 17.34 -1.42 -0.99
C PHE A 393 18.13 -0.18 -0.56
N LEU A 394 17.63 0.55 0.41
CA LEU A 394 18.35 1.66 1.04
C LEU A 394 18.64 1.29 2.49
N GLU A 395 19.89 1.47 2.89
CA GLU A 395 20.34 1.48 4.27
C GLU A 395 20.96 2.85 4.56
N TRP A 396 20.48 3.50 5.62
CA TRP A 396 21.12 4.69 6.16
C TRP A 396 21.92 4.25 7.39
N GLU A 397 23.18 4.65 7.52
CA GLU A 397 24.05 4.14 8.59
C GLU A 397 24.74 5.26 9.37
N ASN A 398 24.36 5.36 10.64
CA ASN A 398 24.86 6.38 11.58
C ASN A 398 25.85 5.82 12.61
N ARG A 399 25.95 4.49 12.77
CA ARG A 399 26.57 3.85 13.95
C ARG A 399 27.59 2.78 13.64
N ALA A 400 27.57 2.17 12.45
CA ALA A 400 28.49 1.09 12.10
C ALA A 400 29.90 1.62 11.81
N VAL A 401 30.68 1.85 12.87
CA VAL A 401 32.06 2.36 12.78
C VAL A 401 33.12 1.27 12.93
N ARG A 402 32.76 0.06 13.41
CA ARG A 402 33.69 -1.05 13.65
C ARG A 402 33.54 -2.12 12.56
N PRO A 403 34.61 -2.80 12.13
CA PRO A 403 34.53 -3.86 11.12
C PRO A 403 33.48 -4.94 11.43
N VAL A 404 33.38 -5.36 12.70
CA VAL A 404 32.38 -6.36 13.14
C VAL A 404 30.94 -5.88 12.92
N THR A 405 30.64 -4.61 13.21
CA THR A 405 29.29 -4.07 13.02
C THR A 405 28.98 -3.82 11.55
N MET A 406 29.98 -3.43 10.75
CA MET A 406 29.89 -3.35 9.30
C MET A 406 29.58 -4.71 8.67
N ALA A 407 30.31 -5.76 9.07
CA ALA A 407 30.07 -7.13 8.60
C ALA A 407 28.66 -7.62 8.96
N ALA A 408 28.22 -7.35 10.20
CA ALA A 408 26.87 -7.69 10.64
C ALA A 408 25.78 -6.98 9.82
N ARG A 409 26.03 -5.76 9.33
CA ARG A 409 25.12 -5.00 8.46
C ARG A 409 24.99 -5.63 7.07
N LEU A 410 26.09 -6.14 6.51
CA LEU A 410 26.10 -6.78 5.18
C LEU A 410 25.59 -8.23 5.19
N ALA A 411 25.73 -8.94 6.31
CA ALA A 411 25.41 -10.37 6.41
C ALA A 411 23.98 -10.77 5.96
N PRO A 412 22.90 -10.01 6.24
CA PRO A 412 21.57 -10.31 5.69
C PRO A 412 21.53 -10.28 4.16
N TYR A 413 22.25 -9.35 3.54
CA TYR A 413 22.34 -9.23 2.08
C TYR A 413 23.15 -10.36 1.48
N LEU A 414 24.30 -10.73 2.05
CA LEU A 414 25.05 -11.92 1.60
C LEU A 414 24.18 -13.18 1.60
N ARG A 415 23.34 -13.38 2.62
CA ARG A 415 22.36 -14.48 2.63
C ARG A 415 21.27 -14.32 1.57
N TYR A 416 20.80 -13.10 1.35
CA TYR A 416 19.81 -12.79 0.32
C TYR A 416 20.35 -13.12 -1.08
N TYR A 417 21.55 -12.62 -1.42
CA TYR A 417 22.19 -12.83 -2.72
C TYR A 417 22.90 -14.18 -2.89
N SER A 418 22.96 -15.02 -1.86
CA SER A 418 23.35 -16.44 -2.02
C SER A 418 22.14 -17.38 -2.17
N SER A 419 20.93 -16.94 -1.82
CA SER A 419 19.76 -17.80 -1.88
C SER A 419 19.37 -18.13 -3.33
N PRO A 420 19.10 -19.40 -3.70
CA PRO A 420 18.49 -19.73 -4.99
C PRO A 420 17.00 -19.36 -5.03
N TRP A 421 16.36 -19.24 -3.86
CA TRP A 421 14.95 -18.88 -3.66
C TRP A 421 14.76 -17.39 -3.40
N ARG A 422 15.64 -16.56 -3.97
CA ARG A 422 15.48 -15.11 -3.99
C ARG A 422 14.10 -14.80 -4.59
N PRO A 423 13.35 -13.82 -4.05
CA PRO A 423 12.13 -13.33 -4.70
C PRO A 423 12.47 -12.65 -6.04
N ARG A 424 12.79 -13.42 -7.08
CA ARG A 424 12.89 -12.93 -8.47
C ARG A 424 11.53 -12.46 -8.97
N ASP A 425 10.48 -13.08 -8.43
CA ASP A 425 9.09 -12.83 -8.79
C ASP A 425 8.61 -11.44 -8.39
N GLU A 426 9.21 -10.80 -7.37
CA GLU A 426 8.61 -9.59 -6.80
C GLU A 426 8.49 -8.47 -7.84
N HIS A 427 9.56 -8.31 -8.64
CA HIS A 427 9.68 -7.21 -9.60
C HIS A 427 10.43 -7.57 -10.90
N ARG A 428 10.75 -8.86 -11.12
CA ARG A 428 11.52 -9.39 -12.27
C ARG A 428 12.96 -8.86 -12.36
N GLY A 429 13.63 -8.68 -11.23
CA GLY A 429 15.07 -8.41 -11.19
C GLY A 429 15.57 -8.26 -9.77
N LEU A 430 16.89 -8.14 -9.62
CA LEU A 430 17.53 -8.02 -8.32
C LEU A 430 17.67 -6.54 -7.93
N PRO A 431 17.23 -6.14 -6.73
CA PRO A 431 17.53 -4.80 -6.24
C PRO A 431 19.05 -4.63 -6.09
N ILE A 432 19.52 -3.40 -6.23
CA ILE A 432 20.87 -3.02 -5.78
C ILE A 432 20.80 -2.63 -4.29
N VAL A 433 21.89 -2.71 -3.55
CA VAL A 433 21.96 -2.27 -2.16
C VAL A 433 22.65 -0.91 -2.10
N LEU A 434 21.91 0.12 -1.71
CA LEU A 434 22.43 1.47 -1.48
C LEU A 434 22.69 1.63 0.01
N ILE A 435 23.92 1.99 0.38
CA ILE A 435 24.27 2.31 1.75
C ILE A 435 24.79 3.74 1.81
N VAL A 436 24.18 4.56 2.66
CA VAL A 436 24.61 5.94 2.88
C VAL A 436 25.13 6.07 4.31
N PHE A 437 26.41 6.41 4.44
CA PHE A 437 27.04 6.72 5.72
C PHE A 437 27.00 8.22 6.01
N ASN A 438 27.10 8.62 7.27
CA ASN A 438 27.28 10.04 7.59
C ASN A 438 28.71 10.55 7.34
N ASP A 439 29.70 9.66 7.24
CA ASP A 439 31.13 10.00 7.22
C ASP A 439 31.87 9.26 6.10
N ALA A 440 32.67 9.99 5.32
CA ALA A 440 33.41 9.47 4.16
C ALA A 440 34.55 8.51 4.53
N THR A 441 35.14 8.64 5.72
CA THR A 441 36.14 7.71 6.25
C THR A 441 35.50 6.36 6.58
N VAL A 442 34.31 6.38 7.19
CA VAL A 442 33.53 5.17 7.50
C VAL A 442 33.08 4.47 6.22
N GLU A 443 32.61 5.23 5.23
CA GLU A 443 32.28 4.75 3.89
C GLU A 443 33.46 3.99 3.25
N SER A 444 34.65 4.59 3.23
CA SER A 444 35.85 3.98 2.64
C SER A 444 36.29 2.70 3.37
N ARG A 445 36.21 2.68 4.71
CA ARG A 445 36.47 1.47 5.50
C ARG A 445 35.44 0.37 5.24
N PHE A 446 34.17 0.73 5.10
CA PHE A 446 33.10 -0.21 4.81
C PHE A 446 33.30 -0.90 3.45
N LEU A 447 33.74 -0.18 2.42
CA LEU A 447 34.05 -0.75 1.11
C LEU A 447 35.13 -1.85 1.20
N GLY A 448 36.17 -1.64 2.01
CA GLY A 448 37.19 -2.66 2.27
C GLY A 448 36.62 -3.91 2.94
N VAL A 449 35.86 -3.72 4.03
CA VAL A 449 35.20 -4.83 4.75
C VAL A 449 34.21 -5.58 3.84
N ALA A 450 33.46 -4.86 3.00
CA ALA A 450 32.52 -5.46 2.08
C ALA A 450 33.23 -6.33 1.03
N ARG A 451 34.33 -5.84 0.44
CA ARG A 451 35.15 -6.60 -0.50
C ARG A 451 35.63 -7.91 0.13
N ASP A 452 36.27 -7.83 1.29
CA ASP A 452 36.81 -9.00 2.00
C ASP A 452 35.71 -10.06 2.28
N LEU A 453 34.52 -9.63 2.68
CA LEU A 453 33.39 -10.53 2.96
C LEU A 453 32.79 -11.14 1.70
N MET A 454 32.69 -10.38 0.61
CA MET A 454 32.20 -10.87 -0.68
C MET A 454 33.16 -11.91 -1.25
N ASP A 455 34.47 -11.68 -1.16
CA ASP A 455 35.51 -12.62 -1.56
C ASP A 455 35.48 -13.89 -0.70
N GLN A 456 35.39 -13.74 0.63
CA GLN A 456 35.35 -14.86 1.57
C GLN A 456 34.13 -15.76 1.35
N THR A 457 32.96 -15.16 1.10
CA THR A 457 31.71 -15.89 0.92
C THR A 457 31.46 -16.33 -0.53
N ARG A 458 32.23 -15.79 -1.48
CA ARG A 458 32.02 -15.95 -2.92
C ARG A 458 30.60 -15.55 -3.36
N VAL A 459 30.08 -14.49 -2.75
CA VAL A 459 28.75 -13.95 -3.05
C VAL A 459 28.91 -12.53 -3.52
N ASP A 460 28.54 -12.29 -4.78
CA ASP A 460 28.45 -10.94 -5.30
C ASP A 460 27.16 -10.26 -4.83
N VAL A 461 27.29 -9.07 -4.26
CA VAL A 461 26.20 -8.21 -3.81
C VAL A 461 26.33 -6.93 -4.63
N PRO A 462 25.30 -6.52 -5.41
CA PRO A 462 25.32 -5.28 -6.19
C PRO A 462 25.22 -4.07 -5.26
N LEU A 463 26.33 -3.78 -4.58
CA LEU A 463 26.46 -2.88 -3.46
C LEU A 463 27.06 -1.54 -3.92
N TRP A 464 26.37 -0.47 -3.57
CA TRP A 464 26.79 0.90 -3.83
C TRP A 464 26.74 1.70 -2.53
N VAL A 465 27.84 2.39 -2.26
CA VAL A 465 28.07 3.10 -1.01
C VAL A 465 28.36 4.56 -1.31
N SER A 466 27.80 5.45 -0.50
CA SER A 466 28.09 6.88 -0.52
C SER A 466 28.08 7.40 0.92
N ASN A 467 28.45 8.67 1.09
CA ASN A 467 28.23 9.41 2.32
C ASN A 467 27.20 10.53 2.12
N SER A 468 26.64 11.03 3.22
CA SER A 468 25.58 12.03 3.22
C SER A 468 26.01 13.37 2.62
N GLU A 469 27.27 13.79 2.81
CA GLU A 469 27.79 15.05 2.27
C GLU A 469 27.86 15.02 0.74
N SER A 470 28.39 13.94 0.16
CA SER A 470 28.39 13.73 -1.30
C SER A 470 26.97 13.70 -1.85
N VAL A 471 26.06 12.94 -1.22
CA VAL A 471 24.64 12.87 -1.64
C VAL A 471 23.97 14.23 -1.50
N GLU A 472 24.28 15.04 -0.50
CA GLU A 472 23.70 16.39 -0.37
C GLU A 472 24.19 17.34 -1.45
N ARG A 473 25.49 17.27 -1.80
CA ARG A 473 26.12 18.14 -2.79
C ARG A 473 25.69 17.85 -4.22
N GLU A 474 25.71 16.58 -4.63
CA GLU A 474 25.50 16.17 -6.02
C GLU A 474 24.15 15.47 -6.23
N GLY A 475 23.55 15.01 -5.14
CA GLY A 475 22.27 14.33 -5.14
C GLY A 475 22.37 12.82 -5.29
N PRO A 476 21.29 12.10 -4.92
CA PRO A 476 21.29 10.65 -4.95
C PRO A 476 21.38 10.05 -6.36
N MET A 477 21.11 10.82 -7.42
CA MET A 477 21.29 10.38 -8.82
C MET A 477 22.59 10.89 -9.47
N GLY A 478 23.45 11.58 -8.71
CA GLY A 478 24.74 12.07 -9.18
C GLY A 478 25.86 11.03 -9.12
N GLU A 479 27.08 11.49 -9.39
CA GLU A 479 28.30 10.67 -9.38
C GLU A 479 28.87 10.50 -7.96
N VAL A 480 28.05 10.01 -7.05
CA VAL A 480 28.38 9.92 -5.62
C VAL A 480 28.62 8.50 -5.14
N TRP A 481 28.37 7.50 -5.99
CA TRP A 481 28.31 6.11 -5.59
C TRP A 481 29.60 5.38 -5.93
N ARG A 482 30.09 4.61 -4.96
CA ARG A 482 31.27 3.75 -5.12
C ARG A 482 30.87 2.30 -4.84
N SER A 483 31.60 1.35 -5.41
CA SER A 483 31.40 -0.07 -5.13
C SER A 483 32.71 -0.70 -4.67
N PRO A 484 32.68 -1.92 -4.08
CA PRO A 484 33.89 -2.67 -3.76
C PRO A 484 34.83 -2.83 -4.96
N ASP A 485 34.34 -2.82 -6.20
CA ASP A 485 35.16 -2.98 -7.41
C ASP A 485 35.47 -1.66 -8.12
N THR A 486 34.69 -0.61 -7.86
CA THR A 486 34.83 0.72 -8.48
C THR A 486 34.97 1.77 -7.37
N LEU A 487 36.23 2.06 -7.01
CA LEU A 487 36.52 3.04 -5.96
C LEU A 487 36.33 4.49 -6.41
N GLU A 488 36.27 4.76 -7.71
CA GLU A 488 35.94 6.08 -8.21
C GLU A 488 34.42 6.32 -8.15
N PRO A 489 33.97 7.49 -7.65
CA PRO A 489 32.55 7.82 -7.63
C PRO A 489 31.91 7.78 -9.02
N THR A 490 30.68 7.28 -9.11
CA THR A 490 29.97 7.17 -10.39
C THR A 490 28.44 7.22 -10.24
N THR A 491 27.74 7.34 -11.37
CA THR A 491 26.28 7.31 -11.44
C THR A 491 25.78 5.87 -11.58
N ILE A 492 24.86 5.46 -10.71
CA ILE A 492 24.24 4.11 -10.76
C ILE A 492 22.93 4.08 -11.54
N PHE A 493 22.20 5.20 -11.56
CA PHE A 493 20.89 5.28 -12.19
C PHE A 493 21.04 5.58 -13.67
N GLY A 494 20.74 4.60 -14.53
CA GLY A 494 20.84 4.73 -15.98
C GLY A 494 21.89 3.82 -16.62
N ARG A 495 22.77 3.21 -15.83
CA ARG A 495 23.58 2.07 -16.30
C ARG A 495 22.64 0.89 -16.53
N GLN A 496 22.64 0.31 -17.72
CA GLN A 496 22.01 -1.00 -17.91
C GLN A 496 22.80 -1.99 -17.06
N VAL A 497 22.19 -2.46 -15.97
CA VAL A 497 22.72 -3.62 -15.26
C VAL A 497 22.44 -4.79 -16.21
N HIS A 498 23.49 -5.30 -16.87
CA HIS A 498 23.37 -6.52 -17.65
C HIS A 498 23.01 -7.65 -16.68
N GLU A 499 21.80 -8.22 -16.84
CA GLU A 499 21.30 -9.32 -16.02
C GLU A 499 22.00 -10.65 -16.30
#